data_AF-A0A925E1S5-F1
#
_entry.id   AF-A0A925E1S5-F1
#
_cell.length_a   1.000
_cell.length_b   1.000
_cell.length_c   1.000
_cell.angle_alpha   90.00
_cell.angle_beta   90.00
_cell.angle_gamma   90.00
#
_symmetry.space_group_name_H-M   'P 1'
#
loop_
_entity.id
_entity.type
_entity.pdbx_description
1 polymer ?
#
loop_
_entity_poly.entity_id
_entity_poly.type
_entity_poly.pdbx_seq_one_letter_code
_entity_poly.pdbx_strand_id
1 'polypeptide(L)'
;MTLVERTTSCIVGWAVAANCDETHWQAVLDAAPQAVLYYSDASPTYLALLYHPGIHVALPNKSQTYRVEGDNAELRHYLARLARRSRCFSRSLTALWQALKVFVYAWNRRQLYHHSYPKYPAHLIHFL
;
A
#
# COMPACT_ATOMS: atom_id res chain seq x y z
N MET A 1 -1.88 2.72 5.74
CA MET A 1 -2.00 3.52 4.50
C MET A 1 -1.02 2.95 3.49
N THR A 2 -1.42 2.74 2.23
CA THR A 2 -0.59 2.13 1.18
C THR A 2 -0.84 2.81 -0.17
N LEU A 3 0.23 3.14 -0.88
CA LEU A 3 0.28 3.55 -2.28
C LEU A 3 0.96 2.43 -3.08
N VAL A 4 0.36 2.07 -4.21
CA VAL A 4 0.79 0.92 -5.02
C VAL A 4 0.99 1.35 -6.46
N GLU A 5 2.14 1.00 -7.03
CA GLU A 5 2.39 1.16 -8.46
C GLU A 5 1.65 0.06 -9.23
N ARG A 6 0.84 0.45 -10.22
CA ARG A 6 -0.18 -0.42 -10.81
C ARG A 6 0.37 -1.54 -11.70
N THR A 7 1.51 -1.31 -12.33
CA THR A 7 2.12 -2.23 -13.30
C THR A 7 2.78 -3.40 -12.59
N THR A 8 3.54 -3.09 -11.55
CA THR A 8 4.38 -4.02 -10.78
C THR A 8 3.68 -4.51 -9.52
N SER A 9 2.66 -3.81 -9.00
CA SER A 9 2.07 -4.08 -7.68
C SER A 9 3.07 -3.88 -6.53
N CYS A 10 4.10 -3.07 -6.76
CA CYS A 10 5.02 -2.64 -5.71
C CYS A 10 4.35 -1.60 -4.82
N ILE A 11 4.54 -1.73 -3.50
CA ILE A 11 4.13 -0.73 -2.52
C ILE A 11 5.19 0.37 -2.52
N VAL A 12 4.82 1.55 -3.00
CA VAL A 12 5.73 2.69 -3.21
C VAL A 12 5.63 3.77 -2.13
N GLY A 13 4.56 3.73 -1.34
CA GLY A 13 4.37 4.61 -0.19
C GLY A 13 3.52 3.89 0.86
N TRP A 14 3.86 4.05 2.13
CA TRP A 14 3.10 3.43 3.22
C TRP A 14 3.37 4.13 4.55
N ALA A 15 2.40 4.04 5.45
CA ALA A 15 2.56 4.50 6.83
C ALA A 15 1.66 3.74 7.80
N VAL A 16 2.11 3.75 9.06
CA VAL A 16 1.39 3.27 10.22
C VAL A 16 1.05 4.46 11.09
N ALA A 17 -0.24 4.70 11.29
CA ALA A 17 -0.73 5.79 12.12
C ALA A 17 -1.96 5.31 12.92
N ALA A 18 -2.21 5.97 14.04
CA ALA A 18 -3.41 5.72 14.85
C ALA A 18 -4.68 6.19 14.13
N ASN A 19 -4.57 7.30 13.41
CA ASN A 19 -5.63 7.89 12.61
C ASN A 19 -5.30 7.78 11.13
N CYS A 20 -6.34 7.72 10.30
CA CYS A 20 -6.22 7.75 8.85
C CYS A 20 -6.81 9.09 8.38
N ASP A 21 -6.01 10.14 8.47
CA ASP A 21 -6.41 11.51 8.12
C ASP A 21 -5.60 12.04 6.92
N GLU A 22 -6.02 13.21 6.43
CA GLU A 22 -5.45 13.88 5.26
C GLU A 22 -3.98 14.21 5.47
N THR A 23 -3.60 14.69 6.65
CA THR A 23 -2.21 15.06 6.99
C THR A 23 -1.26 13.88 6.83
N HIS A 24 -1.63 12.72 7.37
CA HIS A 24 -0.79 11.53 7.24
C HIS A 24 -0.74 11.01 5.80
N TRP A 25 -1.84 11.08 5.06
CA TRP A 25 -1.85 10.69 3.65
C TRP A 25 -1.03 11.63 2.76
N GLN A 26 -1.09 12.95 3.00
CA GLN A 26 -0.28 13.93 2.29
C GLN A 26 1.20 13.66 2.53
N ALA A 27 1.62 13.41 3.77
CA ALA A 27 3.00 13.07 4.08
C ALA A 27 3.47 11.77 3.38
N VAL A 28 2.60 10.77 3.25
CA VAL A 28 2.90 9.54 2.50
C VAL A 28 3.02 9.81 1.00
N LEU A 29 2.14 10.66 0.46
CA LEU A 29 2.14 11.04 -0.95
C LEU A 29 3.39 11.85 -1.32
N ASP A 30 3.76 12.83 -0.49
CA ASP A 30 4.92 13.70 -0.71
C ASP A 30 6.25 12.92 -0.67
N ALA A 31 6.34 11.92 0.22
CA ALA A 31 7.53 11.09 0.36
C ALA A 31 7.64 9.98 -0.69
N ALA A 32 6.55 9.65 -1.40
CA ALA A 32 6.54 8.61 -2.42
C ALA A 32 7.07 9.14 -3.77
N PRO A 33 7.53 8.24 -4.66
CA PRO A 33 7.79 8.60 -6.04
C PRO A 33 6.57 9.27 -6.68
N GLN A 34 6.78 10.41 -7.33
CA GLN A 34 5.71 11.17 -7.96
C GLN A 34 5.20 10.44 -9.20
N ALA A 35 3.87 10.35 -9.32
CA ALA A 35 3.20 9.72 -10.43
C ALA A 35 2.50 10.77 -11.31
N VAL A 36 2.30 10.43 -12.58
CA VAL A 36 1.51 11.26 -13.49
C VAL A 36 0.01 11.11 -13.20
N LEU A 37 -0.43 9.90 -12.82
CA LEU A 37 -1.83 9.57 -12.56
C LEU A 37 -1.99 8.86 -11.22
N TYR A 38 -2.90 9.36 -10.41
CA TYR A 38 -3.29 8.79 -9.12
C TYR A 38 -4.74 8.31 -9.18
N TYR A 39 -5.00 7.13 -8.64
CA TYR A 39 -6.34 6.53 -8.58
C TYR A 39 -6.69 6.20 -7.14
N SER A 40 -7.92 6.54 -6.73
CA SER A 40 -8.45 6.17 -5.42
C SER A 40 -9.93 5.79 -5.52
N ASP A 41 -10.45 5.15 -4.48
CA ASP A 41 -11.89 5.19 -4.25
C ASP A 41 -12.25 6.64 -3.87
N ALA A 42 -13.46 7.09 -4.22
CA ALA A 42 -13.88 8.49 -4.07
C ALA A 42 -14.10 8.93 -2.60
N SER A 43 -13.32 8.38 -1.67
CA SER A 43 -13.29 8.79 -0.27
C SER A 43 -12.91 10.26 -0.14
N PRO A 44 -13.61 11.04 0.72
CA PRO A 44 -13.30 12.46 0.93
C PRO A 44 -11.83 12.74 1.25
N THR A 45 -11.18 11.85 2.01
CA THR A 45 -9.77 11.99 2.39
C THR A 45 -8.84 12.11 1.19
N TYR A 46 -9.10 11.38 0.11
CA TYR A 46 -8.25 11.43 -1.09
C TYR A 46 -8.56 12.63 -1.97
N LEU A 47 -9.82 13.08 -1.99
CA LEU A 47 -10.23 14.27 -2.76
C LEU A 47 -9.60 15.56 -2.23
N ALA A 48 -9.19 15.58 -0.96
CA ALA A 48 -8.56 16.73 -0.31
C ALA A 48 -7.03 16.82 -0.51
N LEU A 49 -6.38 15.78 -1.07
CA LEU A 49 -4.92 15.74 -1.20
C LEU A 49 -4.41 16.57 -2.39
N LEU A 50 -3.17 17.03 -2.28
CA LEU A 50 -2.45 17.73 -3.34
C LEU A 50 -1.57 16.74 -4.12
N TYR A 51 -1.91 16.54 -5.39
CA TYR A 51 -1.25 15.57 -6.27
C TYR A 51 -0.25 16.18 -7.25
N HIS A 52 0.02 17.49 -7.14
CA HIS A 52 0.84 18.21 -8.11
C HIS A 52 2.28 17.65 -8.19
N PRO A 53 2.84 17.40 -9.40
CA PRO A 53 2.32 17.76 -10.73
C PRO A 53 1.38 16.73 -11.38
N GLY A 54 1.09 15.62 -10.71
CA GLY A 54 0.19 14.58 -11.20
C GLY A 54 -1.29 14.96 -11.16
N ILE A 55 -2.10 14.09 -11.75
CA ILE A 55 -3.55 14.22 -11.86
C ILE A 55 -4.22 13.10 -11.06
N HIS A 56 -5.18 13.46 -10.21
CA HIS A 56 -5.98 12.51 -9.46
C HIS A 56 -7.31 12.21 -10.15
N VAL A 57 -7.64 10.92 -10.20
CA VAL A 57 -8.89 10.40 -10.75
C VAL A 57 -9.57 9.55 -9.68
N ALA A 58 -10.62 10.11 -9.09
CA ALA A 58 -11.48 9.39 -8.14
C ALA A 58 -12.48 8.50 -8.89
N LEU A 59 -12.50 7.21 -8.58
CA LEU A 59 -13.38 6.24 -9.25
C LEU A 59 -14.26 5.51 -8.23
N PRO A 60 -15.57 5.85 -8.14
CA PRO A 60 -16.49 5.21 -7.21
C PRO A 60 -16.65 3.71 -7.45
N ASN A 61 -16.48 3.26 -8.69
CA ASN A 61 -16.66 1.87 -9.10
C ASN A 61 -15.44 0.97 -8.83
N LYS A 62 -14.37 1.49 -8.19
CA LYS A 62 -13.15 0.74 -7.81
C LYS A 62 -12.41 0.06 -8.97
N SER A 63 -12.79 0.37 -10.22
CA SER A 63 -12.27 -0.31 -11.42
C SER A 63 -10.75 -0.18 -11.59
N GLN A 64 -10.13 0.85 -11.00
CA GLN A 64 -8.69 1.08 -11.07
C GLN A 64 -7.98 0.87 -9.72
N THR A 65 -8.68 0.43 -8.66
CA THR A 65 -8.12 0.19 -7.32
C THR A 65 -7.90 -1.30 -7.00
N TYR A 66 -8.17 -2.20 -7.94
CA TYR A 66 -8.03 -3.65 -7.74
C TYR A 66 -6.64 -4.09 -7.28
N ARG A 67 -5.57 -3.43 -7.75
CA ARG A 67 -4.18 -3.74 -7.34
C ARG A 67 -3.95 -3.47 -5.86
N VAL A 68 -4.25 -2.25 -5.41
CA VAL A 68 -4.06 -1.85 -4.00
C VAL A 68 -4.98 -2.65 -3.07
N GLU A 69 -6.18 -3.02 -3.54
CA GLU A 69 -7.08 -3.89 -2.78
C GLU A 69 -6.51 -5.30 -2.61
N GLY A 70 -5.94 -5.89 -3.68
CA GLY A 70 -5.25 -7.18 -3.64
C GLY A 70 -4.04 -7.17 -2.71
N ASP A 71 -3.16 -6.18 -2.85
CA ASP A 71 -1.97 -6.04 -2.00
C ASP A 71 -2.34 -5.85 -0.53
N ASN A 72 -3.40 -5.08 -0.25
CA ASN A 72 -3.93 -4.93 1.10
C ASN A 72 -4.54 -6.23 1.64
N ALA A 73 -5.10 -7.10 0.80
CA ALA A 73 -5.57 -8.42 1.23
C ALA A 73 -4.39 -9.32 1.63
N GLU A 74 -3.32 -9.34 0.83
CA GLU A 74 -2.09 -10.08 1.08
C GLU A 74 -1.38 -9.60 2.35
N LEU A 75 -1.30 -8.28 2.54
CA LEU A 75 -0.76 -7.68 3.74
C LEU A 75 -1.53 -8.11 5.00
N ARG A 76 -2.87 -8.20 4.94
CA ARG A 76 -3.70 -8.72 6.05
C ARG A 76 -3.53 -10.22 6.26
N HIS A 77 -3.27 -10.97 5.19
CA HIS A 77 -3.00 -12.41 5.25
C HIS A 77 -1.69 -12.69 6.00
N TYR A 78 -0.61 -12.03 5.61
CA TYR A 78 0.71 -12.26 6.22
C TYR A 78 0.88 -11.59 7.58
N LEU A 79 0.31 -10.40 7.78
CA LEU A 79 0.32 -9.72 9.07
C LEU A 79 -1.03 -9.93 9.75
N ALA A 80 -1.22 -11.11 10.38
CA ALA A 80 -2.48 -11.49 11.05
C ALA A 80 -3.04 -10.42 12.01
N ARG A 81 -2.18 -9.60 12.61
CA ARG A 81 -2.58 -8.45 13.45
C ARG A 81 -3.35 -7.35 12.70
N LEU A 82 -3.31 -7.32 11.38
CA LEU A 82 -4.05 -6.41 10.51
C LEU A 82 -5.32 -7.05 9.94
N ALA A 83 -5.55 -8.35 10.18
CA ALA A 83 -6.69 -9.08 9.64
C ALA A 83 -8.03 -8.64 10.28
N ARG A 84 -8.05 -8.18 11.53
CA ARG A 84 -9.29 -7.80 12.24
C ARG A 84 -9.17 -6.47 12.97
N ARG A 85 -9.75 -5.42 12.36
CA ARG A 85 -9.78 -4.04 12.87
C ARG A 85 -10.21 -3.92 14.33
N SER A 86 -11.20 -4.70 14.78
CA SER A 86 -11.78 -4.60 16.13
C SER A 86 -11.16 -5.53 17.17
N ARG A 87 -10.28 -6.46 16.77
CA ARG A 87 -9.78 -7.52 17.68
C ARG A 87 -8.26 -7.62 17.76
N CYS A 88 -7.55 -6.95 16.88
CA CYS A 88 -6.09 -6.97 16.88
C CYS A 88 -5.56 -5.56 17.09
N PHE A 89 -5.16 -5.28 18.34
CA PHE A 89 -4.54 -4.02 18.71
C PHE A 89 -3.02 -4.23 18.79
N SER A 90 -2.26 -3.39 18.09
CA SER A 90 -0.81 -3.36 18.27
C SER A 90 -0.48 -2.56 19.53
N ARG A 91 0.17 -3.20 20.50
CA ARG A 91 0.64 -2.54 21.73
C ARG A 91 1.74 -1.51 21.49
N SER A 92 2.40 -1.58 20.32
CA SER A 92 3.46 -0.68 19.90
C SER A 92 3.30 -0.35 18.43
N LEU A 93 3.16 0.94 18.13
CA LEU A 93 3.15 1.45 16.76
C LEU A 93 4.49 1.13 16.07
N THR A 94 5.59 1.25 16.80
CA THR A 94 6.94 0.93 16.32
C THR A 94 7.05 -0.53 15.89
N ALA A 95 6.54 -1.48 16.67
CA ALA A 95 6.59 -2.89 16.32
C ALA A 95 5.75 -3.21 15.06
N LEU A 96 4.61 -2.53 14.89
CA LEU A 96 3.80 -2.65 13.68
C LEU A 96 4.51 -2.05 12.46
N TRP A 97 5.15 -0.89 12.65
CA TRP A 97 5.94 -0.24 11.61
C TRP A 97 7.12 -1.11 11.14
N GLN A 98 7.86 -1.72 12.07
CA GLN A 98 8.96 -2.63 11.72
C GLN A 98 8.47 -3.86 10.96
N ALA A 99 7.36 -4.47 11.40
CA ALA A 99 6.77 -5.61 10.70
C ALA A 99 6.33 -5.24 9.27
N LEU A 100 5.71 -4.07 9.10
CA LEU A 100 5.32 -3.57 7.79
C LEU A 100 6.52 -3.24 6.91
N LYS A 101 7.61 -2.69 7.47
CA LYS A 101 8.85 -2.43 6.74
C LYS A 101 9.42 -3.71 6.13
N VAL A 102 9.54 -4.77 6.93
CA VAL A 102 10.04 -6.07 6.45
C VAL A 102 9.11 -6.66 5.40
N PHE A 103 7.79 -6.58 5.63
CA PHE A 103 6.81 -7.04 4.65
C PHE A 103 6.94 -6.31 3.31
N VAL A 104 6.95 -4.97 3.30
CA VAL A 104 7.07 -4.16 2.09
C VAL A 104 8.37 -4.47 1.33
N TYR A 105 9.48 -4.63 2.05
CA TYR A 105 10.75 -5.02 1.46
C TYR A 105 10.65 -6.37 0.72
N ALA A 106 10.19 -7.42 1.41
CA ALA A 106 10.07 -8.74 0.80
C ALA A 106 9.02 -8.77 -0.33
N TRP A 107 7.90 -8.06 -0.14
CA TRP A 107 6.82 -7.94 -1.12
C TRP A 107 7.33 -7.33 -2.42
N ASN A 108 7.98 -6.17 -2.35
CA ASN A 108 8.47 -5.48 -3.54
C ASN A 108 9.53 -6.32 -4.28
N ARG A 109 10.44 -6.99 -3.56
CA ARG A 109 11.41 -7.91 -4.19
C ARG A 109 10.72 -9.06 -4.91
N ARG A 110 9.69 -9.64 -4.29
CA ARG A 110 8.87 -10.69 -4.90
C ARG A 110 8.16 -10.20 -6.16
N GLN A 111 7.57 -9.01 -6.12
CA GLN A 111 6.84 -8.44 -7.27
C GLN A 111 7.76 -8.17 -8.45
N LEU A 112 8.94 -7.57 -8.20
CA LEU A 112 9.95 -7.35 -9.24
C LEU A 112 10.46 -8.68 -9.81
N TYR A 113 10.70 -9.68 -8.97
CA TYR A 113 11.09 -11.02 -9.44
C TYR A 113 10.00 -11.64 -10.33
N HIS A 114 8.73 -11.59 -9.90
CA HIS A 114 7.62 -12.11 -10.68
C HIS A 114 7.44 -11.37 -12.01
N HIS A 115 7.70 -10.07 -12.05
CA HIS A 115 7.67 -9.28 -13.28
C HIS A 115 8.76 -9.73 -14.28
N SER A 116 9.97 -9.99 -13.78
CA SER A 116 11.08 -10.49 -14.60
C SER A 116 10.95 -11.98 -14.97
N TYR A 117 10.31 -12.78 -14.12
CA TYR A 117 10.23 -14.24 -14.23
C TYR A 117 8.80 -14.77 -14.02
N PRO A 118 7.83 -14.40 -14.87
CA PRO A 118 6.40 -14.64 -14.62
C PRO A 118 5.99 -16.13 -14.63
N LYS A 119 6.84 -17.01 -15.15
CA LYS A 119 6.60 -18.46 -15.17
C LYS A 119 7.03 -19.17 -13.90
N TYR A 120 7.78 -18.50 -13.01
CA TYR A 120 8.37 -19.11 -11.84
C TYR A 120 7.55 -18.80 -10.59
N PRO A 121 7.31 -19.79 -9.72
CA PRO A 121 6.64 -19.56 -8.45
C PRO A 121 7.52 -18.64 -7.58
N ALA A 122 6.91 -17.58 -7.05
CA ALA A 122 7.55 -16.63 -6.16
C ALA A 122 6.79 -16.61 -4.83
N HIS A 123 7.29 -17.35 -3.84
CA HIS A 123 6.74 -17.32 -2.47
C HIS A 123 7.40 -16.20 -1.67
N LEU A 124 6.61 -15.48 -0.87
CA LEU A 124 7.09 -14.30 -0.13
C LEU A 124 8.28 -14.63 0.80
N ILE A 125 8.28 -15.81 1.42
CA ILE A 125 9.34 -16.27 2.33
C ILE A 125 10.72 -16.35 1.68
N HIS A 126 10.80 -16.44 0.35
CA HIS A 126 12.08 -16.47 -0.37
C HIS A 126 12.76 -15.10 -0.47
N PHE A 127 12.11 -14.03 0.01
CA PHE A 127 12.57 -12.65 -0.13
C PHE A 127 12.81 -11.93 1.20
N LEU A 128 12.77 -12.67 2.32
CA LEU A 128 13.07 -12.18 3.66
C LEU A 128 14.57 -12.06 3.94
#